data_AF-A0AAV2Q9A0-F1
#
_entry.id   AF-A0AAV2Q9A0-F1
#
_cell.length_a   1.000
_cell.length_b   1.000
_cell.length_c   1.000
_cell.angle_alpha   90.00
_cell.angle_beta   90.00
_cell.angle_gamma   90.00
#
_symmetry.space_group_name_H-M   'P 1'
#
loop_
_entity.id
_entity.type
_entity.pdbx_description
1 polymer ?
#
loop_
_entity_poly.entity_id
_entity_poly.type
_entity_poly.pdbx_seq_one_letter_code
_entity_poly.pdbx_strand_id
1 'polypeptide(L)'
;LLQLPRYGKKFGKNQMLFDLGYEDNMTVVTLRRAIEEIENGFHLVMIAELLDESLILLRHLLCWSLHDIVFFTKNARREEVKKNLPLLTQEKVREMNSADALLYDHFLNKHNTAVAEFGKQRMADEVAELRGLRDEYFEECGVKEVKGRDPDLKFKEYSSLVSAYFMANNTDTNCFLLSLPELPLVDTVRQHQIELLRTAWGNS
;
A
#
# COMPACT_ATOMS: atom_id res chain seq x y z
N LEU A 1 15.76 -23.72 17.34
CA LEU A 1 15.35 -23.04 16.09
C LEU A 1 16.51 -22.17 15.63
N LEU A 2 17.03 -22.39 14.41
CA LEU A 2 18.06 -21.53 13.82
C LEU A 2 17.53 -20.09 13.75
N GLN A 3 18.14 -19.17 14.49
CA GLN A 3 17.87 -17.75 14.33
C GLN A 3 18.57 -17.30 13.05
N LEU A 4 17.80 -17.09 11.99
CA LEU A 4 18.30 -16.44 10.79
C LEU A 4 18.44 -14.95 11.08
N PRO A 5 19.65 -14.39 11.08
CA PRO A 5 19.84 -12.96 11.30
C PRO A 5 19.21 -12.17 10.15
N ARG A 6 18.68 -10.99 10.46
CA ARG A 6 18.15 -10.06 9.45
C ARG A 6 19.25 -9.65 8.46
N TYR A 7 18.97 -9.79 7.17
CA TYR A 7 19.86 -9.34 6.11
C TYR A 7 20.00 -7.82 6.15
N GLY A 8 21.26 -7.34 6.23
CA GLY A 8 21.56 -5.92 6.36
C GLY A 8 20.96 -5.26 7.62
N LYS A 9 20.63 -6.04 8.66
CA LYS A 9 19.86 -5.61 9.84
C LYS A 9 18.46 -5.04 9.52
N LYS A 10 17.92 -5.34 8.33
CA LYS A 10 16.64 -4.79 7.85
C LYS A 10 15.65 -5.89 7.51
N PHE A 11 16.02 -6.77 6.61
CA PHE A 11 15.10 -7.74 6.02
C PHE A 11 15.16 -9.10 6.74
N GLY A 12 14.03 -9.61 7.19
CA GLY A 12 13.98 -10.92 7.85
C GLY A 12 12.56 -11.45 8.04
N LYS A 13 12.44 -12.44 8.93
CA LYS A 13 11.14 -12.95 9.38
C LYS A 13 10.36 -11.87 10.13
N ASN A 14 9.05 -11.97 10.21
CA ASN A 14 8.21 -11.01 10.95
C ASN A 14 8.54 -9.55 10.58
N GLN A 15 8.54 -9.24 9.28
CA GLN A 15 8.97 -7.95 8.77
C GLN A 15 7.99 -6.84 9.16
N MET A 16 6.68 -7.09 9.18
CA MET A 16 5.67 -6.08 9.51
C MET A 16 5.83 -5.61 10.96
N LEU A 17 5.93 -6.54 11.91
CA LEU A 17 6.16 -6.20 13.32
C LEU A 17 7.48 -5.47 13.54
N PHE A 18 8.53 -5.85 12.83
CA PHE A 18 9.82 -5.16 12.91
C PHE A 18 9.77 -3.74 12.35
N ASP A 19 9.08 -3.53 11.24
CA ASP A 19 8.89 -2.19 10.66
C ASP A 19 8.07 -1.29 11.62
N LEU A 20 7.20 -1.89 12.44
CA LEU A 20 6.48 -1.23 13.55
C LEU A 20 7.33 -1.07 14.83
N GLY A 21 8.59 -1.51 14.83
CA GLY A 21 9.54 -1.33 15.94
C GLY A 21 9.55 -2.46 16.98
N TYR A 22 8.87 -3.58 16.74
CA TYR A 22 8.85 -4.73 17.65
C TYR A 22 10.00 -5.71 17.39
N GLU A 23 10.35 -6.49 18.41
CA GLU A 23 11.43 -7.48 18.34
C GLU A 23 11.02 -8.77 17.62
N ASP A 24 11.97 -9.44 16.96
CA ASP A 24 11.75 -10.68 16.20
C ASP A 24 11.29 -11.88 17.05
N ASN A 25 11.64 -11.88 18.34
CA ASN A 25 11.50 -13.01 19.24
C ASN A 25 10.62 -12.63 20.44
N MET A 26 9.36 -12.33 20.17
CA MET A 26 8.37 -12.09 21.22
C MET A 26 7.79 -13.39 21.78
N THR A 27 7.49 -13.37 23.08
CA THR A 27 6.60 -14.39 23.66
C THR A 27 5.17 -14.17 23.17
N VAL A 28 4.30 -15.18 23.26
CA VAL A 28 2.88 -15.04 22.87
C VAL A 28 2.18 -13.92 23.65
N VAL A 29 2.53 -13.73 24.93
CA VAL A 29 1.98 -12.67 25.78
C VAL A 29 2.41 -11.29 25.27
N THR A 30 3.70 -11.13 24.97
CA THR A 30 4.24 -9.87 24.43
C THR A 30 3.65 -9.55 23.06
N LEU A 31 3.51 -10.56 22.19
CA LEU A 31 2.91 -10.39 20.88
C LEU A 31 1.45 -9.94 20.95
N ARG A 32 0.65 -10.53 21.84
CA ARG A 32 -0.75 -10.10 22.02
C ARG A 32 -0.85 -8.66 22.48
N ARG A 33 -0.01 -8.25 23.45
CA ARG A 33 0.06 -6.86 23.88
C ARG A 33 0.48 -5.93 22.73
N ALA A 34 1.46 -6.32 21.91
CA ALA A 34 1.87 -5.56 20.75
C ALA A 34 0.71 -5.36 19.76
N ILE A 35 -0.06 -6.41 19.47
CA ILE A 35 -1.23 -6.34 18.60
C ILE A 35 -2.29 -5.37 19.18
N GLU A 36 -2.57 -5.45 20.49
CA GLU A 36 -3.49 -4.53 21.16
C GLU A 36 -3.00 -3.07 21.14
N GLU A 37 -1.70 -2.84 21.32
CA GLU A 37 -1.09 -1.50 21.22
C GLU A 37 -1.23 -0.93 19.80
N ILE A 38 -0.94 -1.72 18.77
CA ILE A 38 -1.12 -1.32 17.37
C ILE A 38 -2.60 -1.01 17.12
N GLU A 39 -3.50 -1.88 17.56
CA GLU A 39 -4.95 -1.68 17.38
C GLU A 39 -5.42 -0.37 18.03
N ASN A 40 -4.93 -0.04 19.22
CA ASN A 40 -5.29 1.20 19.90
C ASN A 40 -4.63 2.44 19.27
N GLY A 41 -3.54 2.26 18.51
CA GLY A 41 -2.81 3.35 17.85
C GLY A 41 -3.38 3.77 16.50
N PHE A 42 -4.16 2.92 15.84
CA PHE A 42 -4.68 3.16 14.49
C PHE A 42 -6.21 3.11 14.43
N HIS A 43 -6.82 4.16 13.88
CA HIS A 43 -8.27 4.15 13.58
C HIS A 43 -8.65 3.13 12.50
N LEU A 44 -7.73 2.86 11.57
CA LEU A 44 -7.88 1.88 10.50
C LEU A 44 -6.51 1.28 10.15
N VAL A 45 -6.47 -0.05 10.01
CA VAL A 45 -5.36 -0.78 9.40
C VAL A 45 -5.90 -1.40 8.11
N MET A 46 -5.31 -1.04 6.98
CA MET A 46 -5.75 -1.47 5.65
C MET A 46 -5.13 -2.82 5.27
N ILE A 47 -5.85 -3.61 4.47
CA ILE A 47 -5.38 -4.91 3.96
C ILE A 47 -5.03 -4.77 2.49
N ALA A 48 -3.77 -5.03 2.12
CA ALA A 48 -3.30 -4.82 0.76
C ALA A 48 -4.04 -5.67 -0.28
N GLU A 49 -4.44 -6.89 0.06
CA GLU A 49 -5.25 -7.75 -0.82
C GLU A 49 -6.69 -7.25 -1.01
N LEU A 50 -7.17 -6.38 -0.11
CA LEU A 50 -8.51 -5.79 -0.10
C LEU A 50 -8.41 -4.24 -0.15
N LEU A 51 -7.47 -3.73 -0.94
CA LEU A 51 -7.13 -2.30 -0.94
C LEU A 51 -8.30 -1.41 -1.35
N ASP A 52 -9.08 -1.80 -2.37
CA ASP A 52 -10.24 -1.02 -2.80
C ASP A 52 -11.27 -0.87 -1.65
N GLU A 53 -11.61 -1.95 -0.94
CA GLU A 53 -12.49 -1.89 0.24
C GLU A 53 -11.87 -1.05 1.38
N SER A 54 -10.56 -1.22 1.59
CA SER A 54 -9.81 -0.47 2.61
C SER A 54 -9.84 1.03 2.35
N LEU A 55 -9.75 1.43 1.08
CA LEU A 55 -9.83 2.84 0.66
C LEU A 55 -11.24 3.40 0.81
N ILE A 56 -12.29 2.61 0.52
CA ILE A 56 -13.67 3.03 0.83
C ILE A 56 -13.83 3.29 2.34
N LEU A 57 -13.35 2.37 3.20
CA LEU A 57 -13.39 2.60 4.65
C LEU A 57 -12.62 3.86 5.05
N LEU A 58 -11.41 4.07 4.51
CA LEU A 58 -10.59 5.25 4.77
C LEU A 58 -11.28 6.54 4.32
N ARG A 59 -11.90 6.54 3.14
CA ARG A 59 -12.64 7.67 2.58
C ARG A 59 -13.70 8.17 3.54
N HIS A 60 -14.51 7.26 4.08
CA HIS A 60 -15.58 7.62 5.02
C HIS A 60 -15.03 8.11 6.36
N LEU A 61 -13.92 7.55 6.85
CA LEU A 61 -13.26 8.03 8.07
C LEU A 61 -12.72 9.46 7.92
N LEU A 62 -12.23 9.83 6.73
CA LEU A 62 -11.63 11.14 6.46
C LEU A 62 -12.60 12.15 5.83
N CYS A 63 -13.86 11.77 5.62
CA CYS A 63 -14.85 12.57 4.89
C CYS A 63 -14.38 12.96 3.47
N TRP A 64 -13.64 12.07 2.82
CA TRP A 64 -13.11 12.27 1.48
C TRP A 64 -14.13 11.95 0.38
N SER A 65 -13.95 12.59 -0.77
CA SER A 65 -14.67 12.24 -1.98
C SER A 65 -14.11 10.96 -2.59
N LEU A 66 -14.81 10.40 -3.58
CA LEU A 66 -14.31 9.24 -4.32
C LEU A 66 -13.03 9.58 -5.12
N HIS A 67 -12.90 10.82 -5.59
CA HIS A 67 -11.75 11.31 -6.35
C HIS A 67 -10.46 11.34 -5.51
N ASP A 68 -10.56 11.55 -4.20
CA ASP A 68 -9.40 11.66 -3.29
C ASP A 68 -8.72 10.31 -3.03
N ILE A 69 -9.41 9.19 -3.33
CA ILE A 69 -8.90 7.84 -3.12
C ILE A 69 -8.61 7.08 -4.42
N VAL A 70 -8.69 7.75 -5.58
CA VAL A 70 -8.29 7.16 -6.86
C VAL A 70 -6.78 6.94 -6.85
N PHE A 71 -6.35 5.76 -7.26
CA PHE A 71 -4.94 5.41 -7.41
C PHE A 71 -4.75 4.51 -8.62
N PHE A 72 -3.58 4.59 -9.26
CA PHE A 72 -3.18 3.58 -10.24
C PHE A 72 -2.39 2.48 -9.54
N THR A 73 -2.70 1.22 -9.88
CA THR A 73 -2.14 0.04 -9.23
C THR A 73 -0.64 -0.08 -9.47
N LYS A 74 0.15 0.44 -8.53
CA LYS A 74 1.62 0.32 -8.51
C LYS A 74 2.04 -0.83 -7.62
N ASN A 75 3.29 -1.26 -7.75
CA ASN A 75 3.89 -2.32 -6.91
C ASN A 75 3.24 -3.71 -6.99
N ALA A 76 2.23 -3.90 -7.85
CA ALA A 76 1.72 -5.22 -8.19
C ALA A 76 2.78 -5.95 -9.05
N ARG A 77 3.22 -7.12 -8.58
CA ARG A 77 4.04 -8.00 -9.42
C ARG A 77 3.22 -8.42 -10.61
N ARG A 78 3.82 -8.38 -11.80
CA ARG A 78 3.17 -8.84 -13.02
C ARG A 78 2.83 -10.34 -12.91
N GLU A 79 1.66 -10.73 -13.40
CA GLU A 79 1.19 -12.12 -13.30
C GLU A 79 2.18 -13.11 -13.91
N GLU A 80 2.87 -12.73 -14.99
CA GLU A 80 3.83 -13.60 -15.69
C GLU A 80 5.07 -13.95 -14.84
N VAL A 81 5.35 -13.19 -13.77
CA VAL A 81 6.47 -13.44 -12.86
C VAL A 81 6.05 -13.97 -11.50
N LYS A 82 4.74 -14.08 -11.22
CA LYS A 82 4.25 -14.68 -9.98
C LYS A 82 4.47 -16.19 -10.04
N LYS A 83 5.25 -16.71 -9.08
CA LYS A 83 5.43 -18.14 -8.90
C LYS A 83 4.38 -18.67 -7.94
N ASN A 84 3.61 -19.67 -8.36
CA ASN A 84 2.78 -20.44 -7.45
C ASN A 84 3.67 -21.27 -6.54
N LEU A 85 3.67 -20.95 -5.25
CA LEU A 85 4.38 -21.73 -4.25
C LEU A 85 3.55 -22.97 -3.88
N PRO A 86 4.16 -24.15 -3.72
CA PRO A 86 3.48 -25.32 -3.17
C PRO A 86 2.88 -25.01 -1.79
N LEU A 87 1.73 -25.59 -1.46
CA LEU A 87 1.03 -25.36 -0.18
C LEU A 87 1.95 -25.57 1.02
N LEU A 88 2.72 -26.66 1.03
CA LEU A 88 3.72 -26.94 2.08
C LEU A 88 4.73 -25.80 2.27
N THR A 89 5.15 -25.16 1.17
CA THR A 89 6.07 -24.01 1.23
C THR A 89 5.37 -22.79 1.81
N GLN A 90 4.11 -22.54 1.44
CA GLN A 90 3.32 -21.43 1.99
C GLN A 90 3.12 -21.60 3.50
N GLU A 91 2.76 -22.81 3.95
CA GLU A 91 2.64 -23.15 5.37
C GLU A 91 3.95 -22.92 6.11
N LYS A 92 5.09 -23.33 5.53
CA LYS A 92 6.39 -23.13 6.17
C LYS A 92 6.78 -21.67 6.26
N VAL A 93 6.52 -20.88 5.22
CA VAL A 93 6.74 -19.42 5.24
C VAL A 93 5.87 -18.78 6.31
N ARG A 94 4.60 -19.18 6.43
CA ARG A 94 3.69 -18.68 7.46
C ARG A 94 4.15 -19.04 8.87
N GLU A 95 4.61 -20.27 9.08
CA GLU A 95 5.18 -20.72 10.37
C GLU A 95 6.44 -19.92 10.74
N MET A 96 7.32 -19.68 9.77
CA MET A 96 8.53 -18.87 9.98
C MET A 96 8.21 -17.40 10.32
N ASN A 97 7.06 -16.90 9.85
CA ASN A 97 6.55 -15.55 10.08
C ASN A 97 5.33 -15.56 11.02
N SER A 98 5.32 -16.44 12.02
CA SER A 98 4.13 -16.70 12.84
C SER A 98 3.62 -15.46 13.60
N ALA A 99 4.51 -14.53 13.97
CA ALA A 99 4.10 -13.31 14.67
C ALA A 99 3.36 -12.36 13.71
N ASP A 100 3.91 -12.17 12.51
CA ASP A 100 3.26 -11.41 11.43
C ASP A 100 1.97 -12.09 10.95
N ALA A 101 1.93 -13.42 10.91
CA ALA A 101 0.72 -14.16 10.56
C ALA A 101 -0.41 -13.90 11.56
N LEU A 102 -0.10 -13.88 12.86
CA LEU A 102 -1.06 -13.53 13.91
C LEU A 102 -1.52 -12.07 13.83
N LEU A 103 -0.60 -11.15 13.56
CA LEU A 103 -0.91 -9.74 13.31
C LEU A 103 -1.87 -9.58 12.12
N TYR A 104 -1.56 -10.24 11.00
CA TYR A 104 -2.36 -10.21 9.78
C TYR A 104 -3.76 -10.76 10.01
N ASP A 105 -3.89 -11.94 10.65
CA ASP A 105 -5.19 -12.58 10.90
C ASP A 105 -6.08 -11.70 11.78
N HIS A 106 -5.49 -11.05 12.79
CA HIS A 106 -6.20 -10.11 13.67
C HIS A 106 -6.80 -8.96 12.88
N PHE A 107 -5.99 -8.27 12.07
CA PHE A 107 -6.45 -7.12 11.29
C PHE A 107 -7.33 -7.50 10.10
N LEU A 108 -7.14 -8.67 9.49
CA LEU A 108 -8.05 -9.20 8.49
C LEU A 108 -9.45 -9.45 9.09
N ASN A 109 -9.52 -10.00 10.30
CA ASN A 109 -10.79 -10.19 10.98
C ASN A 109 -11.46 -8.85 11.34
N LYS A 110 -10.68 -7.85 11.79
CA LYS A 110 -11.21 -6.50 12.03
C LYS A 110 -11.70 -5.84 10.75
N HIS A 111 -10.97 -5.97 9.64
CA HIS A 111 -11.38 -5.48 8.32
C HIS A 111 -12.70 -6.11 7.88
N ASN A 112 -12.82 -7.44 7.96
CA ASN A 112 -14.06 -8.15 7.63
C ASN A 112 -15.25 -7.68 8.48
N THR A 113 -15.01 -7.39 9.76
CA THR A 113 -16.02 -6.82 10.66
C THR A 113 -16.43 -5.42 10.22
N ALA A 114 -15.47 -4.55 9.93
CA ALA A 114 -15.72 -3.18 9.45
C ALA A 114 -16.50 -3.17 8.11
N VAL A 115 -16.16 -4.06 7.16
CA VAL A 115 -16.91 -4.22 5.91
C VAL A 115 -18.35 -4.69 6.17
N ALA A 116 -18.54 -5.61 7.12
CA ALA A 116 -19.87 -6.09 7.49
C ALA A 116 -20.73 -4.97 8.13
N GLU A 117 -20.14 -4.17 9.02
CA GLU A 117 -20.79 -3.02 9.68
C GLU A 117 -21.09 -1.88 8.71
N PHE A 118 -20.19 -1.62 7.76
CA PHE A 118 -20.41 -0.64 6.69
C PHE A 118 -21.55 -1.06 5.75
N GLY A 119 -21.76 -2.38 5.60
CA GLY A 119 -22.77 -2.99 4.75
C GLY A 119 -22.16 -3.56 3.47
N LYS A 120 -22.22 -4.88 3.31
CA LYS A 120 -21.56 -5.60 2.19
C LYS A 120 -22.02 -5.16 0.80
N GLN A 121 -23.31 -4.93 0.61
CA GLN A 121 -23.84 -4.48 -0.69
C GLN A 121 -23.33 -3.07 -1.00
N ARG A 122 -23.45 -2.16 -0.04
CA ARG A 122 -22.94 -0.79 -0.16
C ARG A 122 -21.44 -0.77 -0.45
N MET A 123 -20.66 -1.62 0.24
CA MET A 123 -19.22 -1.76 -0.02
C MET A 123 -18.96 -2.19 -1.47
N ALA A 124 -19.68 -3.21 -1.96
CA ALA A 124 -19.53 -3.69 -3.33
C ALA A 124 -19.88 -2.61 -4.36
N ASP A 125 -20.95 -1.84 -4.11
CA ASP A 125 -21.38 -0.75 -4.98
C ASP A 125 -20.33 0.38 -5.01
N GLU A 126 -19.87 0.86 -3.85
CA GLU A 126 -18.85 1.92 -3.79
C GLU A 126 -17.49 1.48 -4.34
N VAL A 127 -17.11 0.20 -4.18
CA VAL A 127 -15.91 -0.37 -4.83
C VAL A 127 -16.07 -0.40 -6.35
N ALA A 128 -17.26 -0.73 -6.87
CA ALA A 128 -17.52 -0.70 -8.31
C ALA A 128 -17.43 0.73 -8.86
N GLU A 129 -17.97 1.71 -8.14
CA GLU A 129 -17.83 3.13 -8.48
C GLU A 129 -16.37 3.58 -8.48
N LEU A 130 -15.59 3.21 -7.45
CA LEU A 130 -14.16 3.54 -7.38
C LEU A 130 -13.39 2.98 -8.57
N ARG A 131 -13.69 1.74 -8.96
CA ARG A 131 -13.05 1.08 -10.10
C ARG A 131 -13.41 1.76 -11.42
N GLY A 132 -14.69 2.10 -11.61
CA GLY A 132 -15.13 2.83 -12.80
C GLY A 132 -14.45 4.20 -12.93
N LEU A 133 -14.38 4.96 -11.83
CA LEU A 133 -13.71 6.27 -11.81
C LEU A 133 -12.21 6.15 -12.08
N ARG A 134 -11.57 5.10 -11.56
CA ARG A 134 -10.16 4.81 -11.83
C ARG A 134 -9.92 4.53 -13.31
N ASP A 135 -10.82 3.78 -13.96
CA ASP A 135 -10.72 3.47 -15.38
C ASP A 135 -10.92 4.73 -16.24
N GLU A 136 -11.88 5.58 -15.88
CA GLU A 136 -12.09 6.91 -16.50
C GLU A 136 -10.81 7.76 -16.41
N TYR A 137 -10.21 7.87 -15.22
CA TYR A 137 -8.96 8.60 -15.03
C TYR A 137 -7.81 8.02 -15.85
N PHE A 138 -7.74 6.69 -15.98
CA PHE A 138 -6.72 6.04 -16.76
C PHE A 138 -6.81 6.42 -18.25
N GLU A 139 -8.03 6.46 -18.78
CA GLU A 139 -8.32 6.85 -20.17
C GLU A 139 -8.08 8.35 -20.41
N GLU A 140 -8.64 9.22 -19.57
CA GLU A 140 -8.53 10.68 -19.70
C GLU A 140 -7.09 11.17 -19.60
N CYS A 141 -6.33 10.61 -18.66
CA CYS A 141 -4.92 10.93 -18.49
C CYS A 141 -4.02 10.36 -19.60
N GLY A 142 -4.57 9.52 -20.51
CA GLY A 142 -3.83 8.91 -21.60
C GLY A 142 -2.69 8.01 -21.13
N VAL A 143 -2.85 7.40 -19.96
CA VAL A 143 -1.81 6.60 -19.30
C VAL A 143 -1.66 5.26 -20.00
N LYS A 144 -0.42 4.78 -20.10
CA LYS A 144 -0.09 3.47 -20.67
C LYS A 144 0.71 2.69 -19.66
N GLU A 145 0.34 1.43 -19.48
CA GLU A 145 1.13 0.49 -18.69
C GLU A 145 2.34 0.02 -19.50
N VAL A 146 3.53 0.17 -18.92
CA VAL A 146 4.80 -0.26 -19.49
C VAL A 146 5.33 -1.44 -18.70
N LYS A 147 5.67 -2.52 -19.42
CA LYS A 147 6.20 -3.74 -18.83
C LYS A 147 7.69 -3.58 -18.51
N GLY A 148 8.04 -3.58 -17.24
CA GLY A 148 9.42 -3.49 -16.77
C GLY A 148 9.85 -2.05 -16.49
N ARG A 149 11.15 -1.77 -16.61
CA ARG A 149 11.66 -0.42 -16.33
C ARG A 149 11.43 0.49 -17.54
N ASP A 150 10.73 1.59 -17.32
CA ASP A 150 10.71 2.70 -18.28
C ASP A 150 12.11 3.36 -18.36
N PRO A 151 12.66 3.60 -19.56
CA PRO A 151 13.94 4.27 -19.72
C PRO A 151 13.89 5.76 -19.33
N ASP A 152 12.72 6.39 -19.34
CA ASP A 152 12.53 7.73 -18.78
C ASP A 152 12.71 7.68 -17.26
N LEU A 153 13.72 8.41 -16.78
CA LEU A 153 14.08 8.49 -15.37
C LEU A 153 12.89 8.91 -14.49
N LYS A 154 11.92 9.67 -15.02
CA LYS A 154 10.75 10.14 -14.28
C LYS A 154 9.73 9.04 -14.00
N PHE A 155 9.64 8.03 -14.87
CA PHE A 155 8.68 6.92 -14.76
C PHE A 155 9.37 5.60 -14.39
N LYS A 156 10.64 5.67 -13.97
CA LYS A 156 11.45 4.51 -13.64
C LYS A 156 11.06 3.90 -12.30
N GLU A 157 10.55 2.67 -12.36
CA GLU A 157 10.33 1.83 -11.18
C GLU A 157 11.64 1.22 -10.64
N TYR A 158 11.68 0.98 -9.32
CA TYR A 158 12.84 0.35 -8.67
C TYR A 158 13.04 -1.10 -9.14
N SER A 159 11.94 -1.83 -9.33
CA SER A 159 11.93 -3.23 -9.73
C SER A 159 11.40 -3.39 -11.15
N SER A 160 12.10 -4.17 -11.99
CA SER A 160 11.57 -4.56 -13.30
C SER A 160 10.48 -5.63 -13.23
N LEU A 161 10.08 -6.05 -12.02
CA LEU A 161 9.04 -7.06 -11.80
C LEU A 161 7.65 -6.45 -11.65
N VAL A 162 7.57 -5.14 -11.45
CA VAL A 162 6.33 -4.38 -11.33
C VAL A 162 6.08 -3.61 -12.63
N SER A 163 4.82 -3.26 -12.86
CA SER A 163 4.45 -2.40 -13.97
C SER A 163 4.78 -0.94 -13.67
N ALA A 164 5.19 -0.21 -14.70
CA ALA A 164 5.36 1.24 -14.67
C ALA A 164 4.23 1.90 -15.47
N TYR A 165 3.95 3.17 -15.19
CA TYR A 165 2.99 3.95 -15.95
C TYR A 165 3.70 5.06 -16.71
N PHE A 166 3.37 5.20 -17.99
CA PHE A 166 3.87 6.23 -18.87
C PHE A 166 2.73 7.12 -19.34
N MET A 167 3.00 8.42 -19.45
CA MET A 167 2.10 9.36 -20.09
C MET A 167 2.88 10.31 -21.01
N ALA A 168 2.33 10.57 -22.20
CA ALA A 168 2.99 11.42 -23.19
C ALA A 168 2.81 12.91 -22.91
N ASN A 169 1.66 13.30 -22.33
CA ASN A 169 1.36 14.67 -21.95
C ASN A 169 1.22 14.75 -20.42
N ASN A 170 2.04 15.57 -19.77
CA ASN A 170 2.11 15.72 -18.32
C ASN A 170 1.75 17.13 -17.84
N THR A 171 0.99 17.88 -18.64
CA THR A 171 0.53 19.22 -18.25
C THR A 171 -0.53 19.18 -17.15
N ASP A 172 -1.35 18.12 -17.13
CA ASP A 172 -2.30 17.91 -16.05
C ASP A 172 -1.54 17.36 -14.81
N THR A 173 -1.58 18.14 -13.73
CA THR A 173 -0.83 17.81 -12.51
C THR A 173 -1.38 16.57 -11.81
N ASN A 174 -2.71 16.36 -11.83
CA ASN A 174 -3.31 15.20 -11.18
C ASN A 174 -2.92 13.92 -11.92
N CYS A 175 -3.06 13.92 -13.24
CA CYS A 175 -2.64 12.81 -14.08
C CYS A 175 -1.13 12.52 -13.97
N PHE A 176 -0.32 13.58 -13.87
CA PHE A 176 1.10 13.44 -13.65
C PHE A 176 1.41 12.77 -12.31
N LEU A 177 0.88 13.27 -11.20
CA LEU A 177 1.12 12.71 -9.87
C LEU A 177 0.60 11.26 -9.75
N LEU A 178 -0.55 10.95 -10.35
CA LEU A 178 -1.13 9.60 -10.35
C LEU A 178 -0.25 8.60 -11.12
N SER A 179 0.50 9.03 -12.14
CA SER A 179 1.36 8.15 -12.93
C SER A 179 2.79 8.00 -12.39
N LEU A 180 3.29 8.94 -11.57
CA LEU A 180 4.66 8.91 -11.05
C LEU A 180 4.95 7.70 -10.13
N PRO A 181 6.09 7.00 -10.29
CA PRO A 181 6.56 6.03 -9.30
C PRO A 181 6.75 6.68 -7.91
N GLU A 182 6.83 5.85 -6.87
CA GLU A 182 6.88 6.29 -5.47
C GLU A 182 7.95 7.37 -5.20
N LEU A 183 9.21 7.11 -5.58
CA LEU A 183 10.32 8.02 -5.29
C LEU A 183 10.17 9.39 -6.00
N PRO A 184 9.94 9.45 -7.33
CA PRO A 184 9.61 10.71 -8.01
C PRO A 184 8.41 11.45 -7.41
N LEU A 185 7.35 10.73 -7.01
CA LEU A 185 6.17 11.33 -6.40
C LEU A 185 6.51 11.99 -5.07
N VAL A 186 7.18 11.27 -4.17
CA VAL A 186 7.59 11.76 -2.85
C VAL A 186 8.53 12.95 -2.98
N ASP A 187 9.48 12.91 -3.93
CA ASP A 187 10.38 14.04 -4.17
C ASP A 187 9.62 15.27 -4.68
N THR A 188 8.66 15.08 -5.59
CA THR A 188 7.81 16.17 -6.11
C THR A 188 6.99 16.82 -5.00
N VAL A 189 6.30 16.02 -4.18
CA VAL A 189 5.51 16.51 -3.03
C VAL A 189 6.40 17.22 -2.02
N ARG A 190 7.58 16.66 -1.71
CA ARG A 190 8.52 17.27 -0.76
C ARG A 190 9.01 18.64 -1.24
N GLN A 191 9.36 18.78 -2.52
CA GLN A 191 9.78 20.08 -3.04
C GLN A 191 8.65 21.10 -2.95
N HIS A 192 7.43 20.71 -3.31
CA HIS A 192 6.27 21.59 -3.18
C HIS A 192 6.03 22.05 -1.73
N GLN A 193 6.12 21.14 -0.77
CA GLN A 193 6.03 21.48 0.66
C GLN A 193 7.12 22.47 1.10
N ILE A 194 8.36 22.28 0.66
CA ILE A 194 9.47 23.19 0.96
C ILE A 194 9.20 24.59 0.38
N GLU A 195 8.68 24.69 -0.83
CA GLU A 195 8.33 25.96 -1.48
C GLU A 195 7.20 26.69 -0.74
N LEU A 196 6.16 25.96 -0.31
CA LEU A 196 5.08 26.51 0.51
C LEU A 196 5.61 27.04 1.83
N LEU A 197 6.49 26.30 2.51
CA LEU A 197 7.12 26.75 3.76
C LEU A 197 7.99 27.99 3.57
N ARG A 198 8.78 28.04 2.48
CA ARG A 198 9.57 29.23 2.14
C ARG A 198 8.70 30.45 1.87
N THR A 199 7.56 30.28 1.21
CA THR A 199 6.63 31.38 0.90
C THR A 199 5.89 31.84 2.15
N ALA A 200 5.49 30.90 3.01
CA ALA A 200 4.79 31.19 4.26
C ALA A 200 5.69 31.86 5.31
N TRP A 201 6.98 31.52 5.35
CA TRP A 201 7.92 32.05 6.36
C TRP A 201 8.91 33.09 5.84
N GLY A 202 9.08 33.22 4.51
CA GLY A 202 9.96 34.20 3.88
C GLY A 202 9.40 35.63 3.79
N ASN A 203 8.17 35.85 4.25
CA ASN A 203 7.55 37.18 4.42
C ASN A 203 7.52 37.65 5.88
N SER A 204 8.40 37.10 6.73
CA SER A 204 8.59 37.50 8.13
C SER A 204 9.97 38.11 8.34
#